data_AF-A0A662KSK0-F1
#
_entry.id   AF-A0A662KSK0-F1
#
_cell.length_a   1.000
_cell.length_b   1.000
_cell.length_c   1.000
_cell.angle_alpha   90.00
_cell.angle_beta   90.00
_cell.angle_gamma   90.00
#
_symmetry.space_group_name_H-M   'P 1'
#
loop_
_entity.id
_entity.type
_entity.pdbx_description
1 polymer ?
#
loop_
_entity_poly.entity_id
_entity_poly.type
_entity_poly.pdbx_seq_one_letter_code
_entity_poly.pdbx_strand_id
1 'polypeptide(L)' 'AISLEGATVGRQIKPEQVLYVDIPGDAAKKLSSMNLSPDEMDVLEKIFKIKRAQNKFWGT' A
#
# COMPACT_ATOMS: atom_id res chain seq x y z
N ALA A 1 -5.74 18.39 2.91
CA ALA A 1 -5.71 18.27 1.43
C ALA A 1 -4.33 17.79 1.03
N ILE A 2 -4.22 16.90 0.04
CA ILE A 2 -2.96 16.36 -0.49
C ILE A 2 -2.90 16.67 -2.00
N SER A 3 -1.73 17.00 -2.53
CA SER A 3 -1.52 17.15 -3.97
C SER A 3 -0.97 15.83 -4.53
N LEU A 4 -1.61 15.30 -5.57
CA LEU A 4 -1.19 14.08 -6.27
C LEU A 4 -0.88 14.45 -7.72
N GLU A 5 0.41 14.51 -8.07
CA GLU A 5 0.83 14.77 -9.44
C GLU A 5 0.59 13.55 -10.34
N GLY A 6 0.16 13.80 -11.58
CA GLY A 6 0.03 12.78 -12.61
C GLY A 6 -1.25 11.93 -12.55
N ALA A 7 -2.11 12.10 -11.53
CA ALA A 7 -3.36 11.38 -11.43
C ALA A 7 -4.58 12.26 -11.78
N THR A 8 -5.44 11.79 -12.69
CA THR A 8 -6.68 12.49 -13.06
C THR A 8 -7.89 11.87 -12.36
N VAL A 9 -8.58 12.66 -11.55
CA VAL A 9 -9.86 12.28 -10.92
C VAL A 9 -10.94 12.10 -11.98
N GLY A 10 -11.68 10.99 -11.91
CA GLY A 10 -12.70 10.62 -12.90
C GLY A 10 -12.19 9.76 -14.06
N ARG A 11 -10.87 9.54 -14.17
CA ARG A 11 -10.28 8.63 -15.18
C ARG A 11 -9.45 7.52 -14.54
N GLN A 12 -8.40 7.88 -13.80
CA GLN A 12 -7.52 6.91 -13.14
C GLN A 12 -7.94 6.64 -11.69
N ILE A 13 -8.44 7.69 -11.02
CA ILE A 13 -8.88 7.63 -9.63
C ILE A 13 -10.36 8.01 -9.59
N LYS A 14 -11.17 7.27 -8.82
CA LYS A 14 -12.57 7.61 -8.59
C LYS A 14 -12.74 8.28 -7.23
N PRO A 15 -13.70 9.21 -7.08
CA PRO A 15 -14.15 9.65 -5.76
C PRO A 15 -14.48 8.44 -4.89
N GLU A 16 -14.22 8.53 -3.58
CA GLU A 16 -14.47 7.47 -2.59
C GLU A 16 -13.57 6.22 -2.69
N GLN A 17 -12.61 6.21 -3.62
CA GLN A 17 -11.65 5.12 -3.71
C GLN A 17 -10.58 5.22 -2.63
N VAL A 18 -10.34 4.10 -1.92
CA VAL A 18 -9.23 3.99 -0.96
C VAL A 18 -7.94 3.68 -1.73
N LEU A 19 -6.96 4.57 -1.58
CA LEU A 19 -5.63 4.42 -2.17
C LEU A 19 -4.64 3.99 -1.08
N TYR A 20 -3.69 3.13 -1.46
CA TYR A 20 -2.61 2.67 -0.59
C TYR A 20 -1.28 3.23 -1.09
N VAL A 21 -0.35 3.46 -0.18
CA VAL A 21 1.01 3.87 -0.54
C VAL A 21 1.71 2.71 -1.21
N ASP A 22 2.34 2.97 -2.36
CA ASP A 22 3.19 1.99 -3.01
C ASP A 22 4.56 1.95 -2.32
N ILE A 23 4.81 0.89 -1.57
CA ILE A 23 6.08 0.64 -0.88
C ILE A 23 6.88 -0.42 -1.65
N PRO A 24 8.22 -0.42 -1.58
CA PRO A 24 9.04 -1.52 -2.09
C PRO A 24 9.01 -2.73 -1.15
N GLY A 25 9.25 -3.93 -1.69
CA GLY A 25 9.21 -5.18 -0.92
C GLY A 25 10.21 -5.22 0.25
N ASP A 26 11.40 -4.64 0.07
CA ASP A 26 12.40 -4.51 1.14
C ASP A 26 11.92 -3.62 2.30
N ALA A 27 11.17 -2.55 2.00
CA ALA A 27 10.58 -1.71 3.02
C ALA A 27 9.46 -2.43 3.75
N ALA A 28 8.60 -3.15 3.02
CA ALA A 28 7.53 -3.96 3.63
C ALA A 28 8.09 -5.03 4.59
N LYS A 29 9.20 -5.68 4.22
CA LYS A 29 9.91 -6.62 5.08
C LYS A 29 10.45 -5.95 6.35
N LYS A 30 11.09 -4.80 6.24
CA LYS A 30 11.58 -4.04 7.40
C LYS A 30 10.45 -3.59 8.31
N LEU A 31 9.37 -3.07 7.74
CA LEU A 31 8.17 -2.64 8.48
C LEU A 31 7.53 -3.79 9.26
N SER A 32 7.48 -4.99 8.67
CA SER A 32 6.96 -6.18 9.37
C SER A 32 7.77 -6.58 10.62
N SER A 33 9.03 -6.14 10.70
CA SER A 33 9.92 -6.40 11.84
C SER A 33 9.96 -5.23 12.83
N MET A 34 9.26 -4.13 12.55
CA MET A 34 9.15 -2.97 13.42
C MET A 34 7.89 -3.05 14.29
N ASN A 35 7.89 -2.28 15.39
CA ASN A 35 6.74 -2.21 16.28
C ASN A 35 5.73 -1.20 15.72
N LEU A 36 4.86 -1.69 14.83
CA LEU A 36 3.77 -0.93 14.21
C LEU A 36 2.55 -0.90 15.14
N SER A 37 1.75 0.17 15.04
CA SER A 37 0.42 0.18 15.66
C SER A 37 -0.50 -0.87 15.01
N PRO A 38 -1.57 -1.31 15.69
CA PRO A 38 -2.52 -2.27 15.13
C PRO A 38 -3.10 -1.82 13.78
N ASP A 39 -3.43 -0.54 13.66
CA ASP A 39 -3.98 0.05 12.44
C ASP A 39 -2.96 0.01 11.28
N GLU A 40 -1.68 0.29 11.56
CA GLU A 40 -0.61 0.22 10.56
C GLU A 40 -0.34 -1.21 10.10
N MET A 41 -0.40 -2.18 11.03
CA MET A 41 -0.27 -3.60 10.71
C MET A 41 -1.41 -4.07 9.80
N ASP A 42 -2.65 -3.69 10.10
CA ASP A 42 -3.83 -4.00 9.27
C ASP A 42 -3.70 -3.43 7.85
N VAL A 43 -3.18 -2.21 7.72
CA VAL A 43 -2.91 -1.59 6.41
C VAL A 43 -1.80 -2.34 5.68
N LEU A 44 -0.73 -2.72 6.39
CA LEU A 44 0.39 -3.46 5.81
C LEU A 44 -0.07 -4.83 5.27
N GLU A 45 -0.93 -5.56 6.00
CA GLU A 45 -1.52 -6.82 5.52
C GLU A 45 -2.35 -6.63 4.25
N LYS A 46 -3.14 -5.55 4.16
CA LYS A 46 -3.91 -5.21 2.94
C LYS A 46 -2.97 -4.95 1.77
N ILE A 47 -1.87 -4.23 1.99
CA ILE A 47 -0.84 -3.99 0.96
C ILE A 47 -0.22 -5.31 0.51
N PHE A 48 0.15 -6.20 1.44
CA PHE A 48 0.64 -7.54 1.12
C PHE A 48 -0.34 -8.32 0.25
N LYS A 49 -1.64 -8.29 0.58
CA LYS A 49 -2.68 -8.97 -0.20
C LYS A 49 -2.77 -8.45 -1.63
N ILE A 50 -2.72 -7.13 -1.80
CA ILE A 50 -2.78 -6.47 -3.13
C ILE A 50 -1.53 -6.81 -3.96
N LYS A 51 -0.34 -6.67 -3.37
CA LYS A 51 0.93 -6.90 -4.08
C LYS A 51 1.19 -8.37 -4.36
N ARG A 52 0.85 -9.28 -3.44
CA ARG A 52 1.00 -10.73 -3.63
C ARG A 52 0.04 -11.33 -4.63
N ALA A 53 -1.05 -10.64 -4.96
CA ALA A 53 -1.90 -11.01 -6.10
C ALA A 53 -1.16 -10.91 -7.44
N GLN A 54 -0.16 -10.02 -7.54
CA GLN A 54 0.68 -9.87 -8.74
C GLN A 54 2.00 -10.64 -8.63
N ASN A 55 2.64 -10.63 -7.46
CA ASN A 55 3.88 -11.36 -7.19
C ASN A 55 3.83 -12.05 -5.83
N LYS A 56 3.63 -13.37 -5.84
CA LYS A 56 3.43 -14.20 -4.63
C LYS A 56 4.56 -14.09 -3.60
N PHE A 57 5.80 -13.79 -4.02
CA PHE A 57 6.98 -13.69 -3.16
C PHE A 57 7.32 -12.26 -2.74
N TRP A 58 6.42 -11.31 -2.99
CA TRP A 58 6.67 -9.91 -2.67
C TRP A 58 6.70 -9.67 -1.15
N GLY A 59 7.79 -9.04 -0.69
CA GLY A 59 8.05 -8.69 0.71
C GLY A 59 8.36 -9.88 1.64
N THR A 60 8.94 -10.95 1.09
CA THR A 60 9.50 -12.09 1.84
C THR A 60 10.94 -11.84 2.29
#